data_AF-A0A3R6PR30-F1
#
_entry.id   AF-A0A3R6PR30-F1
#
_cell.length_a   1.000
_cell.length_b   1.000
_cell.length_c   1.000
_cell.angle_alpha   90.00
_cell.angle_beta   90.00
_cell.angle_gamma   90.00
#
_symmetry.space_group_name_H-M   'P 1'
#
loop_
_entity.id
_entity.type
_entity.pdbx_description
1 polymer ?
#
loop_
_entity_poly.entity_id
_entity_poly.type
_entity_poly.pdbx_seq_one_letter_code
_entity_poly.pdbx_strand_id
1 'polypeptide(L)'
;MMMKKIISCVMLMMMLMCVTEVSAQWSVTPEAGMNVTKYKNSPAAVGFKAGAAVSYTFGSGLFSLQSGLYYVQRGTGKSFFGTAYGKGVDKDGKEQDRYLYFAPEYLGYGGSGDWGSYGGYFGYGTYQNGISGFFPQDMRIEGIRLSESSCRRDYLQLPVLARFNWKIGKDVKLHVAAGPYLAYGISGKKKYTWREISEKGYLSNADSWSPFGKNSSYERFDWGFMLNAGIEVKRFTLNVSYDMGLGKEYKYDDIGLKYHTVSFTVGYRF
;
A
#
# COMPACT_ATOMS: atom_id res chain seq x y z
N MET A 1 57.88 7.52 -25.55
CA MET A 1 57.21 6.26 -25.95
C MET A 1 57.18 5.19 -24.83
N MET A 2 58.10 5.22 -23.86
CA MET A 2 58.21 4.24 -22.76
C MET A 2 57.09 4.33 -21.70
N MET A 3 56.67 5.55 -21.30
CA MET A 3 55.62 5.74 -20.28
C MET A 3 54.25 5.19 -20.68
N LYS A 4 53.87 5.28 -21.97
CA LYS A 4 52.57 4.74 -22.44
C LYS A 4 52.53 3.21 -22.39
N LYS A 5 53.68 2.53 -22.55
CA LYS A 5 53.78 1.07 -22.45
C LYS A 5 53.70 0.59 -21.00
N ILE A 6 54.30 1.33 -20.06
CA ILE A 6 54.23 1.03 -18.62
C ILE A 6 52.80 1.18 -18.09
N ILE A 7 52.10 2.26 -18.46
CA ILE A 7 50.69 2.46 -18.07
C ILE A 7 49.80 1.34 -18.62
N SER A 8 50.02 0.94 -19.88
CA SER A 8 49.27 -0.17 -20.48
C SER A 8 49.55 -1.50 -19.79
N CYS A 9 50.80 -1.79 -19.41
CA CYS A 9 51.16 -3.00 -18.67
C CYS A 9 50.60 -3.01 -17.24
N VAL A 10 50.53 -1.85 -16.56
CA VAL A 10 49.91 -1.75 -15.23
C VAL A 10 48.39 -1.93 -15.32
N MET A 11 47.74 -1.36 -16.33
CA MET A 11 46.30 -1.56 -16.59
C MET A 11 45.98 -3.01 -16.96
N LEU A 12 46.85 -3.66 -17.74
CA LEU A 12 46.72 -5.07 -18.11
C LEU A 12 46.97 -5.98 -16.90
N MET A 13 47.95 -5.67 -16.03
CA MET A 13 48.16 -6.39 -14.77
C MET A 13 47.02 -6.17 -13.77
N MET A 14 46.41 -4.98 -13.71
CA MET A 14 45.21 -4.74 -12.89
C MET A 14 43.99 -5.49 -13.45
N MET A 15 43.84 -5.60 -14.77
CA MET A 15 42.83 -6.46 -15.40
C MET A 15 43.08 -7.95 -15.15
N LEU A 16 44.34 -8.41 -15.22
CA LEU A 16 44.70 -9.81 -14.92
C LEU A 16 44.57 -10.13 -13.42
N MET A 17 44.80 -9.18 -12.51
CA MET A 17 44.49 -9.34 -11.07
C MET A 17 42.99 -9.35 -10.77
N CYS A 18 42.15 -8.86 -11.70
CA CYS A 18 40.69 -9.01 -11.64
C CYS A 18 40.20 -10.40 -12.11
N VAL A 19 41.12 -11.29 -12.51
CA VAL A 19 40.84 -12.69 -12.86
C VAL A 19 41.39 -13.60 -11.76
N THR A 20 41.13 -13.29 -10.50
CA THR A 20 41.06 -14.36 -9.50
C THR A 20 39.71 -15.03 -9.69
N GLU A 21 39.67 -16.35 -9.83
CA GLU A 21 38.45 -17.14 -9.89
C GLU A 21 37.62 -16.95 -8.60
N VAL A 22 36.87 -15.86 -8.54
CA VAL A 22 35.84 -15.62 -7.55
C VAL A 22 34.64 -16.38 -8.07
N SER A 23 34.43 -17.59 -7.54
CA SER A 23 33.24 -18.37 -7.84
C SER A 23 32.00 -17.58 -7.41
N ALA A 24 31.39 -16.89 -8.36
CA ALA A 24 30.15 -16.19 -8.12
C ALA A 24 29.04 -17.22 -7.94
N GLN A 25 28.42 -17.20 -6.75
CA GLN A 25 27.35 -18.13 -6.45
C GLN A 25 26.01 -17.43 -6.65
N TRP A 26 25.31 -17.83 -7.70
CA TRP A 26 23.89 -17.57 -7.86
C TRP A 26 23.11 -18.37 -6.83
N SER A 27 22.05 -17.78 -6.29
CA SER A 27 21.04 -18.54 -5.57
C SER A 27 19.65 -18.06 -5.90
N VAL A 28 18.73 -19.01 -5.94
CA VAL A 28 17.30 -18.77 -6.18
C VAL A 28 16.56 -19.11 -4.90
N THR A 29 15.70 -18.20 -4.45
CA THR A 29 14.94 -18.37 -3.21
C THR A 29 13.47 -18.09 -3.48
N PRO A 30 12.67 -19.11 -3.82
CA PRO A 30 11.22 -19.00 -3.75
C PRO A 30 10.81 -18.65 -2.32
N GLU A 31 9.93 -17.67 -2.18
CA GLU A 31 9.42 -17.23 -0.88
C GLU A 31 7.96 -16.79 -0.97
N ALA A 32 7.23 -16.99 0.13
CA ALA A 32 5.85 -16.58 0.26
C ALA A 32 5.52 -16.20 1.69
N GLY A 33 4.48 -15.39 1.86
CA GLY A 33 3.98 -15.01 3.17
C GLY A 33 2.95 -13.89 3.11
N MET A 34 2.77 -13.22 4.25
CA MET A 34 1.76 -12.18 4.40
C MET A 34 2.37 -10.79 4.34
N ASN A 35 1.53 -9.81 4.01
CA ASN A 35 1.90 -8.41 4.12
C ASN A 35 0.75 -7.59 4.73
N VAL A 36 1.11 -6.41 5.23
CA VAL A 36 0.18 -5.41 5.74
C VAL A 36 0.50 -4.09 5.07
N THR A 37 -0.46 -3.56 4.32
CA THR A 37 -0.35 -2.27 3.64
C THR A 37 -1.16 -1.21 4.37
N LYS A 38 -0.57 -0.04 4.59
CA LYS A 38 -1.23 1.14 5.17
C LYS A 38 -1.09 2.34 4.23
N TYR A 39 -2.21 2.82 3.71
CA TYR A 39 -2.33 4.11 3.02
C TYR A 39 -2.64 5.22 4.04
N LYS A 40 -2.27 6.46 3.72
CA LYS A 40 -2.38 7.62 4.64
C LYS A 40 -3.78 7.78 5.26
N ASN A 41 -4.83 7.76 4.43
CA ASN A 41 -6.21 8.02 4.84
C ASN A 41 -7.10 6.77 4.77
N SER A 42 -6.54 5.58 4.98
CA SER A 42 -7.33 4.35 4.90
C SER A 42 -6.92 3.35 5.97
N PRO A 43 -7.84 2.49 6.44
CA PRO A 43 -7.50 1.38 7.31
C PRO A 43 -6.45 0.46 6.68
N ALA A 44 -5.62 -0.17 7.50
CA ALA A 44 -4.62 -1.12 7.01
C ALA A 44 -5.30 -2.35 6.39
N ALA A 45 -4.69 -2.92 5.35
CA ALA A 45 -5.15 -4.13 4.69
C ALA A 45 -4.12 -5.24 4.83
N VAL A 46 -4.58 -6.45 5.12
CA VAL A 46 -3.77 -7.66 5.03
C VAL A 46 -3.80 -8.19 3.60
N GLY A 47 -2.64 -8.57 3.09
CA GLY A 47 -2.47 -9.23 1.81
C GLY A 47 -1.42 -10.34 1.89
N PHE A 48 -0.99 -10.81 0.73
CA PHE A 48 0.07 -11.81 0.61
C PHE A 48 1.10 -11.39 -0.43
N LYS A 49 2.31 -11.88 -0.23
CA LYS A 49 3.45 -11.74 -1.14
C LYS A 49 3.98 -13.12 -1.46
N ALA A 50 4.19 -13.40 -2.74
CA ALA A 50 4.78 -14.66 -3.18
C ALA A 50 5.63 -14.42 -4.43
N GLY A 51 6.77 -15.09 -4.53
CA GLY A 51 7.68 -14.90 -5.66
C GLY A 51 8.99 -15.65 -5.48
N ALA A 52 9.99 -15.26 -6.25
CA ALA A 52 11.34 -15.79 -6.11
C ALA A 52 12.37 -14.67 -6.15
N ALA A 53 13.29 -14.69 -5.19
CA ALA A 53 14.50 -13.88 -5.22
C ALA A 53 15.58 -14.58 -6.02
N VAL A 54 16.38 -13.81 -6.75
CA VAL A 54 17.63 -14.23 -7.36
C VAL A 54 18.73 -13.34 -6.82
N SER A 55 19.79 -13.94 -6.28
CA SER A 55 20.92 -13.18 -5.76
C SER A 55 22.23 -13.63 -6.38
N TYR A 56 23.04 -12.66 -6.77
CA TYR A 56 24.42 -12.84 -7.20
C TYR A 56 25.34 -12.44 -6.05
N THR A 57 26.12 -13.39 -5.54
CA THR A 57 27.04 -13.13 -4.41
C THR A 57 28.45 -12.87 -4.92
N PHE A 58 29.03 -11.74 -4.49
CA PHE A 58 30.36 -11.32 -4.89
C PHE A 58 31.42 -11.77 -3.88
N GLY A 59 32.57 -12.21 -4.39
CA GLY A 59 33.82 -12.27 -3.63
C GLY A 59 33.73 -13.03 -2.32
N SER A 60 34.09 -12.33 -1.25
CA SER A 60 34.12 -12.82 0.14
C SER A 60 32.76 -13.29 0.68
N GLY A 61 31.67 -13.09 -0.07
CA GLY A 61 30.31 -13.43 0.34
C GLY A 61 29.63 -12.36 1.20
N LEU A 62 30.32 -11.27 1.52
CA LEU A 62 29.77 -10.15 2.30
C LEU A 62 28.71 -9.38 1.53
N PHE A 63 28.85 -9.26 0.21
CA PHE A 63 27.96 -8.46 -0.62
C PHE A 63 27.30 -9.30 -1.70
N SER A 64 26.01 -9.06 -1.94
CA SER A 64 25.23 -9.66 -3.01
C SER A 64 24.38 -8.58 -3.68
N LEU A 65 24.19 -8.71 -4.99
CA LEU A 65 23.11 -8.03 -5.69
C LEU A 65 21.91 -8.96 -5.71
N GLN A 66 20.76 -8.50 -5.21
CA GLN A 66 19.53 -9.29 -5.17
C GLN A 66 18.45 -8.62 -6.02
N SER A 67 17.77 -9.42 -6.83
CA SER A 67 16.53 -9.03 -7.50
C SER A 67 15.50 -10.15 -7.33
N GLY A 68 14.35 -10.04 -7.98
CA GLY A 68 13.32 -11.07 -7.94
C GLY A 68 12.06 -10.63 -8.68
N LEU A 69 11.11 -11.55 -8.77
CA LEU A 69 9.77 -11.25 -9.28
C LEU A 69 8.75 -11.72 -8.25
N TYR A 70 7.88 -10.80 -7.84
CA TYR A 70 6.90 -11.03 -6.78
C TYR A 70 5.51 -10.65 -7.24
N TYR A 71 4.55 -11.54 -6.97
CA TYR A 71 3.16 -11.15 -6.84
C TYR A 71 2.96 -10.53 -5.45
N VAL A 72 2.41 -9.32 -5.39
CA VAL A 72 2.15 -8.61 -4.14
C VAL A 72 0.73 -8.07 -4.16
N GLN A 73 -0.08 -8.55 -3.22
CA GLN A 73 -1.40 -8.01 -2.96
C GLN A 73 -1.27 -6.83 -1.98
N ARG A 74 -1.78 -5.66 -2.37
CA ARG A 74 -1.83 -4.43 -1.57
C ARG A 74 -3.25 -3.91 -1.53
N GLY A 75 -3.59 -3.03 -0.60
CA GLY A 75 -4.95 -2.49 -0.56
C GLY A 75 -5.27 -1.60 0.62
N THR A 76 -6.52 -1.18 0.66
CA THR A 76 -7.14 -0.49 1.79
C THR A 76 -8.03 -1.46 2.55
N GLY A 77 -7.96 -1.40 3.88
CA GLY A 77 -8.92 -2.09 4.74
C GLY A 77 -10.32 -1.52 4.54
N LYS A 78 -11.30 -2.14 5.22
CA LYS A 78 -12.70 -1.72 5.11
C LYS A 78 -12.91 -0.35 5.78
N SER A 79 -13.34 0.63 4.99
CA SER A 79 -13.82 1.92 5.48
C SER A 79 -15.34 1.87 5.62
N PHE A 80 -15.85 2.48 6.69
CA PHE A 80 -17.27 2.54 7.01
C PHE A 80 -17.74 4.00 7.06
N PHE A 81 -18.92 4.25 6.50
CA PHE A 81 -19.59 5.54 6.60
C PHE A 81 -21.09 5.33 6.70
N GLY A 82 -21.71 5.95 7.71
CA GLY A 82 -23.13 5.87 7.98
C GLY A 82 -23.81 7.22 7.88
N THR A 83 -25.07 7.19 7.48
CA THR A 83 -25.98 8.34 7.46
C THR A 83 -27.30 7.92 8.07
N ALA A 84 -27.69 8.50 9.20
CA ALA A 84 -29.09 8.51 9.61
C ALA A 84 -29.77 9.70 8.94
N TYR A 85 -30.96 9.50 8.36
CA TYR A 85 -31.74 10.55 7.73
C TYR A 85 -33.17 10.55 8.27
N GLY A 86 -33.82 11.70 8.18
CA GLY A 86 -35.18 11.86 8.66
C GLY A 86 -35.56 13.33 8.73
N LYS A 87 -36.50 13.65 9.61
CA LYS A 87 -37.11 14.99 9.71
C LYS A 87 -36.83 15.61 11.06
N GLY A 88 -36.56 16.91 11.09
CA GLY A 88 -36.56 17.74 12.30
C GLY A 88 -37.35 19.01 12.05
N VAL A 89 -37.69 19.75 13.10
CA VAL A 89 -38.47 20.98 12.98
C VAL A 89 -37.54 22.18 13.14
N ASP A 90 -37.66 23.19 12.29
CA ASP A 90 -36.89 24.44 12.44
C ASP A 90 -37.53 25.39 13.47
N LYS A 91 -36.86 26.54 13.71
CA LYS A 91 -37.34 27.54 14.69
C LYS A 91 -38.69 28.15 14.31
N ASP A 92 -39.08 28.07 13.04
CA ASP A 92 -40.35 28.58 12.53
C ASP A 92 -41.45 27.48 12.51
N GLY A 93 -41.16 26.30 13.06
CA GLY A 93 -42.11 25.19 13.13
C GLY A 93 -42.25 24.40 11.83
N LYS A 94 -41.37 24.59 10.84
CA LYS A 94 -41.43 23.86 9.56
C LYS A 94 -40.57 22.60 9.59
N GLU A 95 -41.07 21.51 9.00
CA GLU A 95 -40.29 20.29 8.83
C GLU A 95 -39.15 20.50 7.81
N GLN A 96 -37.96 20.02 8.17
CA GLN A 96 -36.76 20.04 7.36
C GLN A 96 -36.13 18.65 7.32
N ASP A 97 -35.52 18.29 6.19
CA ASP A 97 -34.68 17.11 6.12
C ASP A 97 -33.44 17.32 7.01
N ARG A 98 -33.11 16.29 7.79
CA ARG A 98 -31.92 16.27 8.65
C ARG A 98 -31.13 14.99 8.39
N TYR A 99 -29.82 15.10 8.54
CA TYR A 99 -28.87 14.03 8.34
C TYR A 99 -27.88 14.01 9.51
N LEU A 100 -27.57 12.81 10.00
CA LEU A 100 -26.46 12.56 10.92
C LEU A 100 -25.47 11.64 10.22
N TYR A 101 -24.27 12.14 9.98
CA TYR A 101 -23.17 11.42 9.36
C TYR A 101 -22.26 10.86 10.44
N PHE A 102 -21.86 9.60 10.33
CA PHE A 102 -20.95 8.99 11.28
C PHE A 102 -19.99 8.02 10.62
N ALA A 103 -18.76 8.04 11.09
CA ALA A 103 -17.70 7.10 10.71
C ALA A 103 -16.80 6.90 11.95
N PRO A 104 -15.88 5.93 11.95
CA PRO A 104 -14.89 5.84 13.03
C PRO A 104 -14.24 7.21 13.28
N GLU A 105 -14.28 7.69 14.52
CA GLU A 105 -13.73 8.99 14.96
C GLU A 105 -14.40 10.24 14.35
N TYR A 106 -15.54 10.09 13.68
CA TYR A 106 -16.25 11.19 13.04
C TYR A 106 -17.75 11.15 13.33
N LEU A 107 -18.29 12.29 13.76
CA LEU A 107 -19.72 12.54 13.87
C LEU A 107 -20.00 13.94 13.33
N GLY A 108 -20.92 14.05 12.37
CA GLY A 108 -21.34 15.31 11.76
C GLY A 108 -22.84 15.31 11.51
N TYR A 109 -23.40 16.48 11.19
CA TYR A 109 -24.82 16.65 10.90
C TYR A 109 -25.03 17.67 9.77
N GLY A 110 -26.22 17.68 9.17
CA GLY A 110 -26.64 18.67 8.15
C GLY A 110 -28.14 18.56 7.82
N GLY A 111 -28.65 19.43 6.95
CA GLY A 111 -30.06 19.38 6.52
C GLY A 111 -30.50 20.44 5.50
N SER A 112 -31.79 20.43 5.18
CA SER A 112 -32.41 21.43 4.29
C SER A 112 -32.30 22.84 4.88
N GLY A 113 -31.82 23.78 4.07
CA GLY A 113 -31.51 25.16 4.49
C GLY A 113 -30.02 25.44 4.74
N ASP A 114 -29.18 24.41 4.81
CA ASP A 114 -27.72 24.55 4.86
C ASP A 114 -27.18 24.85 3.44
N TRP A 115 -27.41 26.07 2.93
CA TRP A 115 -26.83 26.52 1.66
C TRP A 115 -25.35 26.87 1.85
N GLY A 116 -24.55 25.80 1.95
CA GLY A 116 -23.10 25.79 1.87
C GLY A 116 -22.65 24.72 0.88
N SER A 117 -22.76 25.06 -0.42
CA SER A 117 -22.14 24.39 -1.56
C SER A 117 -22.67 23.01 -1.98
N TYR A 118 -23.22 22.98 -3.20
CA TYR A 118 -23.22 21.80 -4.06
C TYR A 118 -21.82 21.16 -4.08
N GLY A 119 -21.78 19.84 -3.91
CA GLY A 119 -20.59 19.02 -4.16
C GLY A 119 -20.02 18.42 -2.88
N GLY A 120 -19.95 17.09 -2.85
CA GLY A 120 -19.47 16.34 -1.70
C GLY A 120 -18.07 16.78 -1.29
N TYR A 121 -17.99 17.53 -0.20
CA TYR A 121 -16.83 17.62 0.67
C TYR A 121 -17.34 17.80 2.09
N PHE A 122 -16.86 16.91 2.95
CA PHE A 122 -17.17 16.80 4.36
C PHE A 122 -17.07 18.16 5.05
N GLY A 123 -18.20 18.68 5.51
CA GLY A 123 -18.20 19.78 6.45
C GLY A 123 -17.58 19.31 7.76
N TYR A 124 -16.28 19.58 7.95
CA TYR A 124 -15.84 19.98 9.28
C TYR A 124 -16.81 21.07 9.73
N GLY A 125 -17.30 20.99 10.96
CA GLY A 125 -18.05 22.08 11.57
C GLY A 125 -17.20 23.34 11.54
N THR A 126 -17.29 24.10 10.45
CA THR A 126 -16.74 25.43 10.33
C THR A 126 -17.74 26.33 11.02
N TYR A 127 -17.33 26.89 12.16
CA TYR A 127 -17.84 28.17 12.61
C TYR A 127 -17.49 29.20 11.53
N GLN A 128 -18.26 29.25 10.46
CA GLN A 128 -18.16 30.30 9.45
C GLN A 128 -19.58 30.82 9.18
N ASN A 129 -19.79 32.08 9.56
CA ASN A 129 -20.96 32.90 9.28
C ASN A 129 -22.27 32.51 9.98
N GLY A 130 -22.29 32.45 11.31
CA GLY A 130 -23.50 32.75 12.11
C GLY A 130 -24.73 31.85 11.95
N ILE A 131 -24.69 30.86 11.06
CA ILE A 131 -25.69 29.80 10.94
C ILE A 131 -25.12 28.61 11.69
N SER A 132 -25.31 28.62 13.01
CA SER A 132 -25.19 27.41 13.80
C SER A 132 -26.31 26.47 13.34
N GLY A 133 -26.00 25.56 12.40
CA GLY A 133 -26.81 24.35 12.27
C GLY A 133 -26.83 23.74 13.68
N PHE A 134 -28.00 23.63 14.30
CA PHE A 134 -28.08 22.99 15.61
C PHE A 134 -27.90 21.49 15.42
N PHE A 135 -27.18 20.83 16.32
CA PHE A 135 -27.23 19.36 16.41
C PHE A 135 -28.71 18.99 16.54
N PRO A 136 -29.26 18.10 15.68
CA PRO A 136 -30.70 17.96 15.57
C PRO A 136 -31.21 17.15 16.76
N GLN A 137 -31.61 17.86 17.84
CA GLN A 137 -32.05 17.27 19.11
C GLN A 137 -33.42 16.60 19.00
N ASP A 138 -34.23 17.05 18.05
CA ASP A 138 -35.62 16.65 17.80
C ASP A 138 -35.76 15.84 16.51
N MET A 139 -34.66 15.29 15.98
CA MET A 139 -34.68 14.50 14.76
C MET A 139 -35.49 13.21 14.93
N ARG A 140 -36.57 13.07 14.17
CA ARG A 140 -37.22 11.78 13.94
C ARG A 140 -36.46 11.05 12.84
N ILE A 141 -35.76 9.98 13.21
CA ILE A 141 -35.01 9.13 12.28
C ILE A 141 -36.00 8.30 11.46
N GLU A 142 -35.92 8.39 10.14
CA GLU A 142 -36.73 7.61 9.20
C GLU A 142 -35.96 6.41 8.64
N GLY A 143 -34.63 6.51 8.61
CA GLY A 143 -33.78 5.40 8.22
C GLY A 143 -32.30 5.64 8.48
N ILE A 144 -31.54 4.55 8.44
CA ILE A 144 -30.09 4.52 8.59
C ILE A 144 -29.50 3.80 7.40
N ARG A 145 -28.61 4.48 6.67
CA ARG A 145 -27.81 3.93 5.58
C ARG A 145 -26.37 3.74 6.05
N LEU A 146 -25.81 2.55 5.83
CA LEU A 146 -24.41 2.23 6.08
C LEU A 146 -23.76 1.89 4.75
N SER A 147 -22.57 2.43 4.51
CA SER A 147 -21.72 2.05 3.38
C SER A 147 -20.39 1.49 3.88
N GLU A 148 -19.94 0.42 3.25
CA GLU A 148 -18.64 -0.22 3.44
C GLU A 148 -17.90 -0.17 2.11
N SER A 149 -16.63 0.24 2.13
CA SER A 149 -15.77 0.24 0.95
C SER A 149 -14.41 -0.39 1.24
N SER A 150 -13.87 -1.14 0.28
CA SER A 150 -12.50 -1.67 0.35
C SER A 150 -11.90 -1.79 -1.05
N CYS A 151 -10.57 -1.73 -1.14
CA CYS A 151 -9.85 -1.84 -2.40
C CYS A 151 -8.67 -2.79 -2.27
N ARG A 152 -8.62 -3.81 -3.13
CA ARG A 152 -7.47 -4.69 -3.31
C ARG A 152 -6.84 -4.45 -4.67
N ARG A 153 -5.50 -4.37 -4.71
CA ARG A 153 -4.69 -4.20 -5.91
C ARG A 153 -3.59 -5.26 -5.93
N ASP A 154 -3.45 -5.90 -7.08
CA ASP A 154 -2.56 -7.04 -7.28
C ASP A 154 -1.43 -6.60 -8.23
N TYR A 155 -0.18 -6.65 -7.76
CA TYR A 155 1.00 -6.13 -8.46
C TYR A 155 2.00 -7.23 -8.79
N LEU A 156 2.68 -7.08 -9.93
CA LEU A 156 3.99 -7.70 -10.16
C LEU A 156 5.07 -6.71 -9.75
N GLN A 157 5.95 -7.11 -8.83
CA GLN A 157 6.99 -6.26 -8.24
C GLN A 157 8.37 -6.85 -8.50
N LEU A 158 9.29 -5.98 -8.92
CA LEU A 158 10.67 -6.27 -9.26
C LEU A 158 11.58 -5.33 -8.46
N PRO A 159 12.19 -5.80 -7.35
CA PRO A 159 13.18 -5.05 -6.61
C PRO A 159 14.59 -5.23 -7.20
N VAL A 160 15.45 -4.24 -7.00
CA VAL A 160 16.91 -4.33 -7.23
C VAL A 160 17.58 -3.85 -5.95
N LEU A 161 18.17 -4.78 -5.20
CA LEU A 161 18.65 -4.56 -3.83
C LEU A 161 20.14 -4.81 -3.71
N ALA A 162 20.83 -3.88 -3.06
CA ALA A 162 22.15 -4.12 -2.47
C ALA A 162 21.95 -4.92 -1.18
N ARG A 163 22.46 -6.15 -1.12
CA ARG A 163 22.33 -7.07 0.02
C ARG A 163 23.68 -7.30 0.69
N PHE A 164 23.74 -7.09 1.99
CA PHE A 164 24.89 -7.40 2.83
C PHE A 164 24.59 -8.65 3.64
N ASN A 165 25.53 -9.61 3.67
CA ASN A 165 25.38 -10.88 4.35
C ASN A 165 26.46 -11.05 5.42
N TRP A 166 26.06 -11.51 6.60
CA TRP A 166 26.96 -11.86 7.70
C TRP A 166 26.78 -13.32 8.06
N LYS A 167 27.85 -14.11 7.96
CA LYS A 167 27.89 -15.49 8.45
C LYS A 167 28.15 -15.45 9.96
N ILE A 168 27.19 -15.91 10.76
CA ILE A 168 27.31 -15.94 12.23
C ILE A 168 27.73 -17.33 12.71
N GLY A 169 27.37 -18.36 11.97
CA GLY A 169 27.78 -19.74 12.24
C GLY A 169 27.94 -20.53 10.94
N LYS A 170 28.16 -21.85 11.08
CA LYS A 170 28.30 -22.75 9.92
C LYS A 170 27.06 -22.76 9.02
N ASP A 171 25.88 -22.75 9.64
CA ASP A 171 24.59 -22.88 8.96
C ASP A 171 23.70 -21.63 9.09
N VAL A 172 24.18 -20.55 9.70
CA VAL A 172 23.37 -19.35 9.99
C VAL A 172 23.97 -18.12 9.34
N LYS A 173 23.17 -17.44 8.52
CA LYS A 173 23.52 -16.15 7.91
C LYS A 173 22.44 -15.12 8.20
N LEU A 174 22.85 -13.92 8.59
CA LEU A 174 21.97 -12.76 8.58
C LEU A 174 22.19 -11.97 7.30
N HIS A 175 21.17 -11.24 6.88
CA HIS A 175 21.32 -10.28 5.82
C HIS A 175 20.43 -9.07 6.04
N VAL A 176 20.88 -7.95 5.47
CA VAL A 176 20.06 -6.78 5.23
C VAL A 176 20.22 -6.39 3.76
N ALA A 177 19.15 -5.89 3.16
CA ALA A 177 19.14 -5.48 1.78
C ALA A 177 18.31 -4.21 1.62
N ALA A 178 18.73 -3.35 0.71
CA ALA A 178 18.06 -2.09 0.44
C ALA A 178 18.17 -1.71 -1.03
N GLY A 179 17.13 -1.11 -1.59
CA GLY A 179 17.17 -0.61 -2.96
C GLY A 179 15.81 -0.28 -3.55
N PRO A 180 15.79 0.26 -4.79
CA PRO A 180 14.56 0.58 -5.47
C PRO A 180 13.76 -0.67 -5.85
N TYR A 181 12.45 -0.50 -6.01
CA TYR A 181 11.60 -1.47 -6.68
C TYR A 181 10.69 -0.78 -7.70
N LEU A 182 10.35 -1.54 -8.73
CA LEU A 182 9.30 -1.22 -9.68
C LEU A 182 8.15 -2.20 -9.51
N ALA A 183 6.92 -1.74 -9.73
CA ALA A 183 5.75 -2.59 -9.68
C ALA A 183 4.73 -2.20 -10.75
N TYR A 184 3.98 -3.18 -11.24
CA TYR A 184 2.93 -2.97 -12.22
C TYR A 184 1.64 -3.70 -11.82
N GLY A 185 0.55 -2.94 -11.74
CA GLY A 185 -0.78 -3.40 -11.36
C GLY A 185 -1.40 -4.25 -12.46
N ILE A 186 -1.56 -5.54 -12.18
CA ILE A 186 -2.08 -6.53 -13.13
C ILE A 186 -3.57 -6.79 -12.91
N SER A 187 -4.04 -6.74 -11.66
CA SER A 187 -5.43 -7.06 -11.28
C SER A 187 -5.83 -6.38 -9.98
N GLY A 188 -7.08 -6.55 -9.57
CA GLY A 188 -7.56 -6.09 -8.28
C GLY A 188 -9.08 -6.10 -8.22
N LYS A 189 -9.61 -5.80 -7.04
CA LYS A 189 -11.05 -5.68 -6.82
C LYS A 189 -11.35 -4.59 -5.81
N LYS A 190 -12.19 -3.64 -6.22
CA LYS A 190 -12.90 -2.72 -5.33
C LYS A 190 -14.24 -3.33 -4.97
N LYS A 191 -14.64 -3.16 -3.72
CA LYS A 191 -15.95 -3.56 -3.22
C LYS A 191 -16.60 -2.36 -2.56
N TYR A 192 -17.86 -2.13 -2.90
CA TYR A 192 -18.73 -1.17 -2.23
C TYR A 192 -20.01 -1.89 -1.84
N THR A 193 -20.41 -1.76 -0.58
CA THR A 193 -21.66 -2.34 -0.10
C THR A 193 -22.41 -1.26 0.63
N TRP A 194 -23.67 -1.04 0.28
CA TRP A 194 -24.54 -0.18 1.08
C TRP A 194 -25.72 -0.99 1.62
N ARG A 195 -26.13 -0.66 2.84
CA ARG A 195 -27.25 -1.28 3.55
C ARG A 195 -28.11 -0.18 4.11
N GLU A 196 -29.41 -0.38 4.12
CA GLU A 196 -30.36 0.59 4.67
C GLU A 196 -31.39 -0.15 5.53
N ILE A 197 -31.67 0.42 6.70
CA ILE A 197 -32.79 0.04 7.55
C ILE A 197 -33.68 1.26 7.63
N SER A 198 -34.94 1.14 7.22
CA SER A 198 -35.97 2.17 7.34
C SER A 198 -37.32 1.54 7.66
N GLU A 199 -38.36 2.36 7.82
CA GLU A 199 -39.75 1.87 7.94
C GLU A 199 -40.20 1.02 6.74
N LYS A 200 -39.54 1.17 5.58
CA LYS A 200 -39.80 0.36 4.37
C LYS A 200 -39.13 -1.02 4.41
N GLY A 201 -38.34 -1.32 5.45
CA GLY A 201 -37.64 -2.58 5.65
C GLY A 201 -36.12 -2.49 5.52
N TYR A 202 -35.47 -3.65 5.32
CA TYR A 202 -34.03 -3.79 5.16
C TYR A 202 -33.65 -3.95 3.67
N LEU A 203 -32.72 -3.13 3.20
CA LEU A 203 -32.14 -3.20 1.86
C LEU A 203 -30.63 -3.38 1.95
N SER A 204 -30.07 -4.18 1.04
CA SER A 204 -28.62 -4.38 0.92
C SER A 204 -28.23 -4.55 -0.53
N ASN A 205 -27.24 -3.78 -0.96
CA ASN A 205 -26.68 -3.84 -2.31
C ASN A 205 -25.16 -3.89 -2.24
N ALA A 206 -24.55 -4.65 -3.14
CA ALA A 206 -23.11 -4.82 -3.19
C ALA A 206 -22.61 -4.77 -4.64
N ASP A 207 -21.68 -3.86 -4.89
CA ASP A 207 -21.04 -3.66 -6.17
C ASP A 207 -19.55 -4.01 -6.08
N SER A 208 -19.00 -4.51 -7.18
CA SER A 208 -17.56 -4.71 -7.29
C SER A 208 -17.06 -4.44 -8.69
N TRP A 209 -15.88 -3.84 -8.79
CA TRP A 209 -15.26 -3.50 -10.07
C TRP A 209 -13.73 -3.56 -9.98
N SER A 210 -13.08 -3.57 -11.14
CA SER A 210 -11.62 -3.54 -11.20
C SER A 210 -11.09 -2.14 -10.83
N PRO A 211 -10.09 -2.03 -9.94
CA PRO A 211 -9.41 -0.78 -9.67
C PRO A 211 -8.58 -0.30 -10.87
N PHE A 212 -8.45 -1.07 -11.95
CA PHE A 212 -7.68 -0.69 -13.13
C PHE A 212 -8.51 -0.69 -14.43
N GLY A 213 -9.83 -0.52 -14.30
CA GLY A 213 -10.76 -0.41 -15.44
C GLY A 213 -10.66 0.92 -16.20
N LYS A 214 -11.42 1.04 -17.30
CA LYS A 214 -11.38 2.19 -18.24
C LYS A 214 -11.55 3.55 -17.57
N ASN A 215 -12.44 3.65 -16.59
CA ASN A 215 -12.71 4.90 -15.86
C ASN A 215 -11.96 4.99 -14.53
N SER A 216 -10.89 4.21 -14.33
CA SER A 216 -10.12 4.26 -13.10
C SER A 216 -9.13 5.42 -13.08
N SER A 217 -9.11 6.10 -11.94
CA SER A 217 -8.08 7.07 -11.57
C SER A 217 -6.82 6.42 -10.98
N TYR A 218 -6.81 5.13 -10.63
CA TYR A 218 -5.63 4.47 -10.06
C TYR A 218 -4.54 4.25 -11.11
N GLU A 219 -3.30 4.51 -10.70
CA GLU A 219 -2.13 4.20 -11.52
C GLU A 219 -1.76 2.71 -11.43
N ARG A 220 -1.42 2.14 -12.58
CA ARG A 220 -0.92 0.75 -12.65
C ARG A 220 0.56 0.70 -12.31
N PHE A 221 1.33 1.67 -12.79
CA PHE A 221 2.75 1.74 -12.48
C PHE A 221 2.94 2.27 -11.05
N ASP A 222 3.80 1.60 -10.30
CA ASP A 222 4.18 1.96 -8.95
C ASP A 222 5.68 1.75 -8.78
N TRP A 223 6.29 2.54 -7.90
CA TRP A 223 7.71 2.43 -7.61
C TRP A 223 7.99 2.94 -6.21
N GLY A 224 9.13 2.54 -5.67
CA GLY A 224 9.49 2.91 -4.32
C GLY A 224 10.83 2.37 -3.89
N PHE A 225 11.06 2.43 -2.59
CA PHE A 225 12.26 1.91 -1.94
C PHE A 225 11.89 0.76 -1.01
N MET A 226 12.68 -0.31 -1.05
CA MET A 226 12.49 -1.49 -0.21
C MET A 226 13.67 -1.62 0.74
N LEU A 227 13.36 -1.87 2.00
CA LEU A 227 14.28 -2.42 3.00
C LEU A 227 13.91 -3.87 3.27
N ASN A 228 14.89 -4.73 3.45
CA ASN A 228 14.69 -6.12 3.78
C ASN A 228 15.74 -6.58 4.78
N ALA A 229 15.32 -7.31 5.80
CA ALA A 229 16.21 -7.96 6.75
C ALA A 229 15.76 -9.41 6.90
N GLY A 230 16.70 -10.33 7.08
CA GLY A 230 16.35 -11.72 7.24
C GLY A 230 17.45 -12.60 7.80
N ILE A 231 17.02 -13.77 8.22
CA ILE A 231 17.87 -14.86 8.70
C ILE A 231 17.73 -16.06 7.77
N GLU A 232 18.86 -16.64 7.41
CA GLU A 232 18.98 -17.89 6.67
C GLU A 232 19.53 -18.95 7.61
N VAL A 233 18.78 -20.04 7.79
CA VAL A 233 19.20 -21.22 8.53
C VAL A 233 19.21 -22.41 7.58
N LYS A 234 20.41 -22.88 7.24
CA LYS A 234 20.65 -23.86 6.18
C LYS A 234 20.06 -23.37 4.84
N ARG A 235 18.93 -23.93 4.42
CA ARG A 235 18.20 -23.57 3.21
C ARG A 235 16.95 -22.76 3.48
N PHE A 236 16.49 -22.64 4.73
CA PHE A 236 15.29 -21.87 5.03
C PHE A 236 15.64 -20.42 5.28
N THR A 237 14.81 -19.50 4.81
CA THR A 237 14.93 -18.07 5.01
C THR A 237 13.67 -17.53 5.67
N LEU A 238 13.85 -16.63 6.63
CA LEU A 238 12.79 -15.84 7.24
C LEU A 238 13.13 -14.37 7.01
N ASN A 239 12.22 -13.64 6.39
CA ASN A 239 12.45 -12.28 5.92
C ASN A 239 11.36 -11.35 6.43
N VAL A 240 11.78 -10.15 6.82
CA VAL A 240 10.92 -8.99 7.01
C VAL A 240 11.28 -7.97 5.93
N SER A 241 10.31 -7.44 5.21
CA SER A 241 10.50 -6.38 4.23
C SER A 241 9.63 -5.17 4.55
N TYR A 242 10.15 -3.98 4.29
CA TYR A 242 9.43 -2.72 4.39
C TYR A 242 9.51 -1.97 3.06
N ASP A 243 8.38 -1.83 2.39
CA ASP A 243 8.24 -1.14 1.11
C ASP A 243 7.68 0.27 1.36
N MET A 244 8.41 1.28 0.89
CA MET A 244 7.99 2.68 0.86
C MET A 244 7.52 3.02 -0.55
N GLY A 245 6.20 3.13 -0.75
CA GLY A 245 5.63 3.50 -2.04
C GLY A 245 5.75 4.99 -2.30
N LEU A 246 6.57 5.36 -3.29
CA LEU A 246 6.85 6.75 -3.69
C LEU A 246 6.08 7.17 -4.94
N GLY A 247 5.48 6.21 -5.64
CA GLY A 247 4.69 6.43 -6.85
C GLY A 247 3.40 7.22 -6.60
N LYS A 248 2.75 7.56 -7.71
CA LYS A 248 1.41 8.13 -7.70
C LYS A 248 0.40 7.06 -7.33
N GLU A 249 -0.52 7.37 -6.42
CA GLU A 249 -1.65 6.48 -6.15
C GLU A 249 -2.73 6.63 -7.24
N TYR A 250 -3.01 7.89 -7.61
CA TYR A 250 -3.95 8.27 -8.65
C TYR A 250 -3.28 9.05 -9.79
N LYS A 251 -3.85 9.05 -10.98
CA LYS A 251 -3.32 9.73 -12.19
C LYS A 251 -3.03 11.21 -11.96
N TYR A 252 -3.86 11.86 -11.15
CA TYR A 252 -3.79 13.29 -10.85
C TYR A 252 -3.00 13.61 -9.58
N ASP A 253 -2.50 12.60 -8.87
CA ASP A 253 -1.73 12.81 -7.65
C ASP A 253 -0.30 13.25 -7.97
N ASP A 254 0.26 14.00 -7.03
CA ASP A 254 1.70 14.22 -6.94
C ASP A 254 2.43 12.96 -6.48
N ILE A 255 3.69 12.85 -6.92
CA ILE A 255 4.64 11.85 -6.44
C ILE A 255 4.89 12.10 -4.95
N GLY A 256 4.88 11.05 -4.15
CA GLY A 256 5.10 11.17 -2.71
C GLY A 256 4.96 9.85 -1.97
N LEU A 257 5.21 9.87 -0.68
CA LEU A 257 5.09 8.70 0.19
C LEU A 257 3.60 8.40 0.46
N LYS A 258 3.00 7.56 -0.39
CA LYS A 258 1.54 7.30 -0.36
C LYS A 258 1.15 6.19 0.60
N TYR A 259 2.02 5.18 0.72
CA TYR A 259 1.76 4.03 1.56
C TYR A 259 3.03 3.30 1.96
N HIS A 260 2.87 2.47 2.98
CA HIS A 260 3.90 1.57 3.45
C HIS A 260 3.37 0.16 3.48
N THR A 261 4.22 -0.81 3.14
CA THR A 261 3.88 -2.24 3.27
C THR A 261 4.95 -2.97 4.06
N VAL A 262 4.56 -3.63 5.15
CA VAL A 262 5.43 -4.57 5.88
C VAL A 262 5.09 -5.97 5.40
N SER A 263 6.09 -6.76 5.02
CA SER A 263 5.92 -8.16 4.60
C SER A 263 6.72 -9.09 5.49
N PHE A 264 6.16 -10.27 5.77
CA PHE A 264 6.81 -11.37 6.46
C PHE A 264 6.78 -12.58 5.53
N THR A 265 7.95 -13.06 5.08
CA THR A 265 8.05 -14.17 4.13
C THR A 265 8.93 -15.30 4.65
N VAL A 266 8.58 -16.51 4.27
CA VAL A 266 9.38 -17.72 4.44
C VAL A 266 9.81 -18.20 3.07
N GLY A 267 11.08 -18.57 2.90
CA GLY A 267 11.60 -19.04 1.63
C GLY A 267 12.57 -20.21 1.76
N TYR A 268 12.86 -20.85 0.63
CA TYR A 268 13.82 -21.95 0.53
C TYR A 268 14.91 -21.63 -0.50
N ARG A 269 16.17 -21.59 -0.08
CA ARG A 269 17.32 -21.27 -0.90
C ARG A 269 17.87 -22.52 -1.60
N PHE A 270 17.96 -22.45 -2.91
CA PHE A 270 18.62 -23.43 -3.78
C PHE A 270 20.04 -22.97 -4.13
#